data_AF-A0AAJ1JCA9-F1
#
_entry.id   AF-A0AAJ1JCA9-F1
#
_cell.length_a   1.000
_cell.length_b   1.000
_cell.length_c   1.000
_cell.angle_alpha   90.00
_cell.angle_beta   90.00
_cell.angle_gamma   90.00
#
_symmetry.space_group_name_H-M   'P 1'
#
loop_
_entity.id
_entity.type
_entity.pdbx_description
1 polymer ?
#
loop_
_entity_poly.entity_id
_entity_poly.type
_entity_poly.pdbx_seq_one_letter_code
_entity_poly.pdbx_strand_id
1 'polypeptide(L)'
;MKDRYDIKFSLSISEIRKIQKYIKANKVISVAKPYHWVLNIANLSLYSLVIGLLFFFAIALLLLLSTEIDPSMARLQRMSGTALAFIVIAVMALLLSSVLEKYFMKKYEHKEQNDETYIRHIKINRYFIEFIQDNSMYKVLWPRVNKVDVQEDLIFVHVGDNDFMIFPTRVFSSQEEFQQLYSFIKKQIERHTVP
;
A
#
# COMPACT_ATOMS: atom_id res chain seq x y z
N MET A 1 -27.00 14.70 -17.61
CA MET A 1 -25.89 14.17 -16.79
C MET A 1 -26.24 14.41 -15.33
N LYS A 2 -25.84 13.52 -14.42
CA LYS A 2 -26.06 13.68 -12.98
C LYS A 2 -25.19 14.85 -12.48
N ASP A 3 -25.79 15.82 -11.80
CA ASP A 3 -25.09 17.04 -11.35
C ASP A 3 -24.66 16.99 -9.88
N ARG A 4 -25.05 15.92 -9.19
CA ARG A 4 -24.73 15.66 -7.78
C ARG A 4 -24.42 14.18 -7.57
N TYR A 5 -23.33 13.91 -6.89
CA TYR A 5 -22.93 12.57 -6.50
C TYR A 5 -22.83 12.52 -4.98
N ASP A 6 -23.31 11.44 -4.38
CA ASP A 6 -23.18 11.13 -2.97
C ASP A 6 -22.67 9.68 -2.91
N ILE A 7 -21.44 9.51 -2.45
CA ILE A 7 -20.67 8.27 -2.58
C ILE A 7 -20.14 7.90 -1.20
N LYS A 8 -20.44 6.68 -0.75
CA LYS A 8 -19.97 6.13 0.54
C LYS A 8 -19.26 4.82 0.31
N PHE A 9 -18.04 4.72 0.84
CA PHE A 9 -17.23 3.50 0.72
C PHE A 9 -16.13 3.50 1.77
N SER A 10 -15.71 2.33 2.24
CA SER A 10 -14.40 2.15 2.87
C SER A 10 -13.42 1.63 1.83
N LEU A 11 -12.11 1.70 2.09
CA LEU A 11 -11.08 1.11 1.22
C LEU A 11 -10.53 -0.17 1.84
N SER A 12 -10.30 -1.20 1.02
CA SER A 12 -9.50 -2.35 1.45
C SER A 12 -8.02 -2.02 1.46
N ILE A 13 -7.25 -2.82 2.20
CA ILE A 13 -5.79 -2.72 2.25
C ILE A 13 -5.18 -2.98 0.86
N SER A 14 -5.82 -3.83 0.04
CA SER A 14 -5.43 -4.04 -1.37
C SER A 14 -5.52 -2.74 -2.19
N GLU A 15 -6.62 -2.01 -2.07
CA GLU A 15 -6.81 -0.72 -2.73
C GLU A 15 -5.82 0.31 -2.20
N ILE A 16 -5.64 0.40 -0.88
CA ILE A 16 -4.68 1.30 -0.24
C ILE A 16 -3.25 1.06 -0.75
N ARG A 17 -2.84 -0.20 -0.96
CA ARG A 17 -1.52 -0.50 -1.54
C ARG A 17 -1.39 -0.05 -2.98
N LYS A 18 -2.42 -0.27 -3.81
CA LYS A 18 -2.43 0.23 -5.20
C LYS A 18 -2.26 1.74 -5.23
N ILE A 19 -3.01 2.43 -4.37
CA ILE A 19 -2.93 3.88 -4.16
C ILE A 19 -1.52 4.31 -3.74
N GLN A 20 -0.93 3.67 -2.73
CA GLN A 20 0.42 3.98 -2.25
C GLN A 20 1.49 3.81 -3.35
N LYS A 21 1.38 2.74 -4.15
CA LYS A 21 2.29 2.47 -5.27
C LYS A 21 2.22 3.59 -6.31
N TYR A 22 1.03 4.13 -6.58
CA TYR A 22 0.87 5.20 -7.56
C TYR A 22 1.47 6.52 -7.08
N ILE A 23 1.16 6.90 -5.85
CA ILE A 23 1.44 8.25 -5.34
C ILE A 23 2.92 8.40 -4.93
N LYS A 24 3.71 7.31 -4.99
CA LYS A 24 5.11 7.27 -4.54
C LYS A 24 5.28 7.92 -3.15
N ALA A 25 4.25 7.83 -2.31
CA ALA A 25 4.17 8.62 -1.10
C ALA A 25 4.97 7.97 0.03
N ASN A 26 5.90 8.75 0.61
CA ASN A 26 6.49 8.48 1.92
C ASN A 26 5.46 8.58 3.08
N LYS A 27 4.22 8.98 2.81
CA LYS A 27 3.12 9.00 3.79
C LYS A 27 2.53 7.59 3.92
N VAL A 28 2.85 6.94 5.04
CA VAL A 28 2.21 5.70 5.48
C VAL A 28 0.72 5.98 5.68
N ILE A 29 -0.12 5.46 4.79
CA ILE A 29 -1.56 5.37 5.08
C ILE A 29 -1.70 4.31 6.17
N SER A 30 -1.84 4.75 7.42
CA SER A 30 -1.93 3.89 8.60
C SER A 30 -3.31 3.23 8.65
N VAL A 31 -3.47 2.15 7.90
CA VAL A 31 -4.60 1.24 8.10
C VAL A 31 -4.14 0.10 8.97
N ALA A 32 -4.81 -0.07 10.11
CA ALA A 32 -4.55 -1.15 11.05
C ALA A 32 -4.75 -2.48 10.32
N LYS A 33 -3.66 -3.26 10.16
CA LYS A 33 -3.69 -4.51 9.41
C LYS A 33 -4.40 -5.58 10.25
N PRO A 34 -5.42 -6.29 9.76
CA PRO A 34 -6.05 -7.39 10.49
C PRO A 34 -5.14 -8.64 10.62
N TYR A 35 -3.93 -8.61 10.03
CA TYR A 35 -2.96 -9.69 10.03
C TYR A 35 -1.57 -9.26 10.57
N HIS A 36 -1.54 -8.47 11.65
CA HIS A 36 -0.30 -8.02 12.33
C HIS A 36 0.72 -9.14 12.57
N TRP A 37 0.27 -10.37 12.84
CA TRP A 37 1.16 -11.51 13.04
C TRP A 37 1.96 -11.88 11.78
N VAL A 38 1.40 -11.74 10.56
CA VAL A 38 2.13 -11.99 9.30
C VAL A 38 3.25 -10.97 9.13
N LEU A 39 2.97 -9.70 9.48
CA LEU A 39 3.97 -8.64 9.48
C LEU A 39 5.09 -8.92 10.48
N ASN A 40 4.74 -9.44 11.67
CA ASN A 40 5.73 -9.81 12.67
C ASN A 40 6.63 -10.96 12.18
N ILE A 41 6.08 -11.96 11.50
CA ILE A 41 6.87 -13.03 10.87
C ILE A 41 7.83 -12.44 9.83
N ALA A 42 7.34 -11.56 8.95
CA ALA A 42 8.18 -10.91 7.94
C ALA A 42 9.33 -10.11 8.58
N ASN A 43 9.03 -9.29 9.58
CA ASN A 43 10.03 -8.48 10.29
C ASN A 43 11.06 -9.35 11.02
N LEU A 44 10.61 -10.37 11.75
CA LEU A 44 11.50 -11.29 12.46
C LEU A 44 12.42 -12.03 11.49
N SER A 45 11.87 -12.44 10.35
CA SER A 45 12.63 -13.11 9.30
C SER A 45 13.66 -12.19 8.64
N LEU A 46 13.33 -10.90 8.47
CA LEU A 46 14.25 -9.88 7.95
C LEU A 46 15.39 -9.63 8.94
N TYR A 47 15.11 -9.47 10.23
CA TYR A 47 16.14 -9.33 11.25
C TYR A 47 17.05 -10.55 11.32
N SER A 48 16.47 -11.76 11.30
CA SER A 48 17.22 -13.02 11.25
C SER A 48 18.13 -13.11 10.03
N LEU A 49 17.64 -12.69 8.86
CA LEU A 49 18.42 -12.66 7.63
C LEU A 49 19.60 -11.69 7.71
N VAL A 50 19.39 -10.48 8.22
CA VAL A 50 20.47 -9.48 8.39
C VAL A 50 21.54 -9.99 9.35
N ILE A 51 21.14 -10.51 10.51
CA ILE A 51 22.05 -11.06 11.51
C ILE A 51 22.81 -12.27 10.94
N GLY A 52 22.10 -13.18 10.26
CA GLY A 52 22.67 -14.36 9.64
C GLY A 52 23.71 -14.02 8.56
N LEU A 53 23.42 -13.03 7.70
CA LEU A 53 24.35 -12.56 6.67
C LEU A 53 25.60 -11.93 7.28
N LEU A 54 25.46 -11.10 8.32
CA LEU A 54 26.61 -10.50 9.00
C LEU A 54 27.49 -11.58 9.66
N PHE A 55 26.87 -12.57 10.29
CA PHE A 55 27.59 -13.67 10.92
C PHE A 55 28.30 -14.55 9.88
N PHE A 56 27.61 -14.88 8.77
CA PHE A 56 28.21 -15.61 7.67
C PHE A 56 29.39 -14.85 7.05
N PHE A 57 29.25 -13.55 6.85
CA PHE A 57 30.31 -12.68 6.33
C PHE A 57 31.53 -12.65 7.27
N ALA A 58 31.31 -12.55 8.59
CA ALA A 58 32.38 -12.59 9.58
C ALA A 58 33.15 -13.92 9.52
N ILE A 59 32.45 -15.06 9.43
CA ILE A 59 33.08 -16.38 9.29
C ILE A 59 33.84 -16.47 7.96
N ALA A 60 33.25 -16.02 6.85
CA ALA A 60 33.89 -16.03 5.54
C ALA A 60 35.17 -15.19 5.52
N LEU A 61 35.18 -14.03 6.19
CA LEU A 61 36.36 -13.19 6.33
C LEU A 61 37.46 -13.87 7.16
N LEU A 62 37.09 -14.52 8.26
CA LEU A 62 38.04 -15.29 9.07
C LEU A 62 38.67 -16.45 8.28
N LEU A 63 37.86 -17.18 7.50
CA LEU A 63 38.32 -18.24 6.61
C LEU A 63 39.25 -17.73 5.50
N LEU A 64 39.02 -16.52 4.99
CA LEU A 64 39.87 -15.90 3.97
C LEU A 64 41.23 -15.47 4.54
N LEU A 65 41.26 -14.98 5.78
CA LEU A 65 42.46 -14.50 6.46
C LEU A 65 43.31 -15.62 7.09
N SER A 66 42.74 -16.80 7.28
CA SER A 66 43.45 -17.95 7.83
C SER A 66 44.37 -18.60 6.80
N THR A 67 45.66 -18.67 7.13
CA THR A 67 46.74 -19.21 6.28
C THR A 67 47.10 -20.66 6.56
N GLU A 68 46.62 -21.25 7.65
CA GLU A 68 46.94 -22.61 8.10
C GLU A 68 45.69 -23.51 8.19
N ILE A 69 45.84 -24.78 7.79
CA ILE A 69 44.77 -25.77 7.86
C ILE A 69 44.85 -26.49 9.22
N ASP A 70 44.22 -25.91 10.24
CA ASP A 70 44.12 -26.45 11.61
C ASP A 70 42.67 -26.89 11.91
N PRO A 71 42.39 -27.82 12.86
CA PRO A 71 41.05 -28.17 13.36
C PRO A 71 40.09 -27.00 13.62
N SER A 72 40.61 -25.82 13.95
CA SER A 72 39.83 -24.57 14.06
C SER A 72 39.16 -24.17 12.73
N MET A 73 39.86 -24.31 11.60
CA MET A 73 39.34 -24.07 10.24
C MET A 73 38.15 -24.98 9.90
N ALA A 74 38.27 -26.28 10.20
CA ALA A 74 37.19 -27.25 9.97
C ALA A 74 35.95 -26.99 10.86
N ARG A 75 36.13 -26.33 12.01
CA ARG A 75 35.02 -25.85 12.84
C ARG A 75 34.35 -24.63 12.21
N LEU A 76 35.12 -23.66 11.72
CA LEU A 76 34.61 -22.46 11.03
C LEU A 76 33.83 -22.82 9.76
N GLN A 77 34.30 -23.79 8.96
CA GLN A 77 33.59 -24.28 7.77
C GLN A 77 32.24 -24.94 8.11
N ARG A 78 32.13 -25.66 9.24
CA ARG A 78 30.84 -26.19 9.70
C ARG A 78 29.91 -25.07 10.19
N MET A 79 30.46 -24.06 10.85
CA MET A 79 29.71 -22.87 11.27
C MET A 79 29.20 -22.06 10.09
N SER A 80 29.97 -21.93 9.00
CA SER A 80 29.49 -21.25 7.78
C SER A 80 28.36 -22.03 7.10
N GLY A 81 28.44 -23.36 7.02
CA GLY A 81 27.37 -24.20 6.49
C GLY A 81 26.07 -24.08 7.29
N THR A 82 26.15 -24.08 8.62
CA THR A 82 24.98 -23.87 9.48
C THR A 82 24.41 -22.45 9.38
N ALA A 83 25.27 -21.42 9.30
CA ALA A 83 24.84 -20.05 9.06
C ALA A 83 24.12 -19.89 7.72
N LEU A 84 24.61 -20.55 6.66
CA LEU A 84 23.96 -20.56 5.34
C LEU A 84 22.57 -21.24 5.41
N ALA A 85 22.45 -22.36 6.12
CA ALA A 85 21.16 -23.00 6.34
C ALA A 85 20.14 -22.07 7.04
N PHE A 86 20.57 -21.31 8.05
CA PHE A 86 19.71 -20.31 8.70
C PHE A 86 19.29 -19.18 7.76
N ILE A 87 20.20 -18.69 6.92
CA ILE A 87 19.87 -17.70 5.89
C ILE A 87 18.81 -18.26 4.94
N VAL A 88 18.97 -19.49 4.45
CA VAL A 88 17.99 -20.13 3.56
C VAL A 88 16.62 -20.25 4.23
N ILE A 89 16.57 -20.67 5.50
CA ILE A 89 15.31 -20.76 6.26
C ILE A 89 14.68 -19.37 6.41
N ALA A 90 15.47 -18.32 6.70
CA ALA A 90 14.98 -16.95 6.80
C ALA A 90 14.45 -16.41 5.46
N VAL A 91 15.09 -16.75 4.33
CA VAL A 91 14.58 -16.41 3.00
C VAL A 91 13.26 -17.12 2.74
N MET A 92 13.16 -18.42 3.05
CA MET A 92 11.93 -19.18 2.88
C MET A 92 10.78 -18.65 3.74
N ALA A 93 11.05 -18.26 4.98
CA ALA A 93 10.06 -17.65 5.86
C ALA A 93 9.61 -16.27 5.36
N LEU A 94 10.51 -15.46 4.78
CA LEU A 94 10.14 -14.20 4.12
C LEU A 94 9.21 -14.46 2.92
N LEU A 95 9.55 -15.42 2.05
CA LEU A 95 8.71 -15.78 0.91
C LEU A 95 7.33 -16.25 1.37
N LEU A 96 7.28 -17.13 2.38
CA LEU A 96 6.02 -17.60 2.96
C LEU A 96 5.19 -16.45 3.52
N SER A 97 5.81 -15.51 4.25
CA SER A 97 5.12 -14.34 4.79
C SER A 97 4.48 -13.48 3.68
N SER A 98 5.15 -13.34 2.54
CA SER A 98 4.62 -12.59 1.39
C SER A 98 3.42 -13.29 0.74
N VAL A 99 3.41 -14.62 0.70
CA VAL A 99 2.29 -15.42 0.19
C VAL A 99 1.11 -15.33 1.14
N LEU A 100 1.35 -15.50 2.45
CA LEU A 100 0.32 -15.37 3.48
C LEU A 100 -0.30 -13.98 3.46
N GLU A 101 0.51 -12.93 3.34
CA GLU A 101 0.00 -11.56 3.27
C GLU A 101 -0.97 -11.38 2.10
N LYS A 102 -0.60 -11.82 0.89
CA LYS A 102 -1.50 -11.76 -0.29
C LYS A 102 -2.78 -12.56 -0.07
N TYR A 103 -2.66 -13.74 0.53
CA TYR A 103 -3.81 -14.60 0.82
C TYR A 103 -4.78 -13.92 1.79
N PHE A 104 -4.29 -13.37 2.90
CA PHE A 104 -5.14 -12.71 3.89
C PHE A 104 -5.73 -11.41 3.37
N MET A 105 -4.98 -10.62 2.58
CA MET A 105 -5.52 -9.45 1.90
C MET A 105 -6.73 -9.82 1.04
N LYS A 106 -6.63 -10.86 0.21
CA LYS A 106 -7.75 -11.32 -0.61
C LYS A 106 -8.90 -11.88 0.25
N LYS A 107 -8.58 -12.61 1.32
CA LYS A 107 -9.58 -13.21 2.21
C LYS A 107 -10.40 -12.16 2.96
N TYR A 108 -9.78 -11.05 3.38
CA TYR A 108 -10.43 -10.00 4.16
C TYR A 108 -10.93 -8.82 3.34
N GLU A 109 -10.59 -8.73 2.05
CA GLU A 109 -10.95 -7.62 1.16
C GLU A 109 -12.43 -7.23 1.26
N HIS A 110 -13.36 -8.17 1.07
CA HIS A 110 -14.79 -7.87 1.15
C HIS A 110 -15.22 -7.37 2.54
N LYS A 111 -14.59 -7.86 3.61
CA LYS A 111 -14.88 -7.40 4.97
C LYS A 111 -14.37 -5.96 5.17
N GLU A 112 -13.17 -5.66 4.71
CA GLU A 112 -12.56 -4.32 4.80
C GLU A 112 -13.34 -3.29 3.97
N GLN A 113 -13.85 -3.67 2.79
CA GLN A 113 -14.65 -2.83 1.89
C GLN A 113 -16.05 -2.49 2.42
N ASN A 114 -16.51 -3.19 3.45
CA ASN A 114 -17.79 -2.97 4.13
C ASN A 114 -17.59 -2.57 5.60
N ASP A 115 -16.38 -2.19 5.99
CA ASP A 115 -16.08 -1.75 7.36
C ASP A 115 -16.65 -0.35 7.60
N GLU A 116 -17.70 -0.28 8.42
CA GLU A 116 -18.37 0.98 8.74
C GLU A 116 -17.48 1.98 9.48
N THR A 117 -16.45 1.47 10.18
CA THR A 117 -15.50 2.27 10.97
C THR A 117 -14.66 3.21 10.11
N TYR A 118 -14.42 2.85 8.85
CA TYR A 118 -13.54 3.59 7.94
C TYR A 118 -14.28 4.10 6.71
N ILE A 119 -15.59 4.33 6.81
CA ILE A 119 -16.39 4.88 5.73
C ILE A 119 -15.90 6.29 5.39
N ARG A 120 -15.61 6.48 4.11
CA ARG A 120 -15.40 7.78 3.48
C ARG A 120 -16.71 8.16 2.80
N HIS A 121 -17.25 9.31 3.17
CA HIS A 121 -18.43 9.86 2.54
C HIS A 121 -18.03 11.09 1.72
N ILE A 122 -18.22 11.01 0.41
CA ILE A 122 -17.86 12.06 -0.54
C ILE A 122 -19.11 12.58 -1.24
N LYS A 123 -19.32 13.88 -1.17
CA LYS A 123 -20.38 14.58 -1.91
C LYS A 123 -19.78 15.48 -2.97
N ILE A 124 -20.28 15.39 -4.17
CA ILE A 124 -19.76 16.12 -5.33
C ILE A 124 -20.92 16.89 -5.95
N ASN A 125 -20.72 18.16 -6.24
CA ASN A 125 -21.69 18.98 -6.97
C ASN A 125 -20.98 19.99 -7.87
N ARG A 126 -21.75 20.81 -8.60
CA ARG A 126 -21.23 21.82 -9.53
C ARG A 126 -20.34 22.91 -8.91
N TYR A 127 -20.26 23.01 -7.59
CA TYR A 127 -19.50 24.05 -6.87
C TYR A 127 -18.30 23.50 -6.10
N PHE A 128 -18.42 22.30 -5.53
CA PHE A 128 -17.39 21.73 -4.68
C PHE A 128 -17.43 20.20 -4.60
N ILE A 129 -16.32 19.66 -4.09
CA ILE A 129 -16.17 18.30 -3.58
C ILE A 129 -16.06 18.40 -2.06
N GLU A 130 -16.93 17.69 -1.34
CA GLU A 130 -16.96 17.63 0.12
C GLU A 130 -16.58 16.22 0.57
N PHE A 131 -15.65 16.14 1.50
CA PHE A 131 -15.20 14.90 2.11
C PHE A 131 -15.62 14.89 3.57
N ILE A 132 -16.20 13.78 4.01
CA ILE A 132 -16.71 13.55 5.35
C ILE A 132 -16.13 12.21 5.80
N GLN A 133 -15.35 12.21 6.88
CA GLN A 133 -14.85 11.01 7.53
C GLN A 133 -14.78 11.25 9.04
N ASP A 134 -15.41 10.35 9.81
CA ASP A 134 -15.53 10.43 11.26
C ASP A 134 -16.01 11.83 11.72
N ASN A 135 -15.18 12.55 12.48
CA ASN A 135 -15.44 13.90 12.98
C ASN A 135 -14.82 15.00 12.11
N SER A 136 -14.32 14.67 10.92
CA SER A 136 -13.67 15.62 10.01
C SER A 136 -14.49 15.81 8.75
N MET A 137 -14.67 17.07 8.37
CA MET A 137 -15.30 17.46 7.12
C MET A 137 -14.50 18.59 6.48
N TYR A 138 -14.18 18.44 5.20
CA TYR A 138 -13.55 19.52 4.44
C TYR A 138 -14.16 19.64 3.04
N LYS A 139 -14.13 20.87 2.52
CA LYS A 139 -14.67 21.22 1.20
C LYS A 139 -13.55 21.73 0.31
N VAL A 140 -13.52 21.22 -0.91
CA VAL A 140 -12.59 21.62 -1.96
C VAL A 140 -13.41 22.23 -3.10
N LEU A 141 -13.17 23.51 -3.36
CA LEU A 141 -13.76 24.19 -4.51
C LEU A 141 -13.05 23.75 -5.80
N TRP A 142 -13.77 23.72 -6.92
CA TRP A 142 -13.22 23.32 -8.21
C TRP A 142 -11.92 24.03 -8.63
N PRO A 143 -11.72 25.34 -8.38
CA PRO A 143 -10.45 26.01 -8.70
C PRO A 143 -9.22 25.45 -7.96
N ARG A 144 -9.39 24.65 -6.90
CA ARG A 144 -8.29 23.99 -6.17
C ARG A 144 -8.02 22.55 -6.64
N VAL A 145 -8.82 22.05 -7.58
CA VAL A 145 -8.65 20.72 -8.16
C VAL A 145 -7.77 20.86 -9.39
N ASN A 146 -6.57 20.30 -9.34
CA ASN A 146 -5.55 20.50 -10.36
C ASN A 146 -5.81 19.63 -11.60
N LYS A 147 -6.10 18.35 -11.39
CA LYS A 147 -6.33 17.38 -12.46
C LYS A 147 -7.13 16.17 -11.97
N VAL A 148 -7.65 15.42 -12.92
CA VAL A 148 -8.25 14.10 -12.71
C VAL A 148 -7.63 13.11 -13.69
N ASP A 149 -7.35 11.91 -13.21
CA ASP A 149 -6.82 10.80 -13.99
C ASP A 149 -7.43 9.48 -13.54
N VAL A 150 -7.32 8.47 -14.40
CA VAL A 150 -7.77 7.11 -14.13
C VAL A 150 -6.56 6.21 -14.20
N GLN A 151 -6.35 5.41 -13.16
CA GLN A 151 -5.33 4.38 -13.15
C GLN A 151 -5.89 3.07 -12.63
N GLU A 152 -5.73 2.01 -13.42
CA GLU A 152 -6.40 0.73 -13.20
C GLU A 152 -7.92 0.94 -13.03
N ASP A 153 -8.43 0.64 -11.84
CA ASP A 153 -9.85 0.73 -11.45
C ASP A 153 -10.08 1.85 -10.41
N LEU A 154 -9.29 2.92 -10.49
CA LEU A 154 -9.30 4.03 -9.53
C LEU A 154 -9.32 5.36 -10.29
N ILE A 155 -10.25 6.25 -9.93
CA ILE A 155 -10.19 7.67 -10.30
C ILE A 155 -9.34 8.38 -9.25
N PHE A 156 -8.32 9.10 -9.69
CA PHE A 156 -7.52 10.00 -8.87
C PHE A 156 -7.92 11.44 -9.18
N VAL A 157 -8.29 12.19 -8.14
CA VAL A 157 -8.59 13.63 -8.21
C VAL A 157 -7.53 14.35 -7.40
N HIS A 158 -6.66 15.09 -8.06
CA HIS A 158 -5.55 15.79 -7.42
C HIS A 158 -6.02 17.15 -6.90
N VAL A 159 -5.82 17.38 -5.62
CA VAL A 159 -6.14 18.62 -4.92
C VAL A 159 -4.83 19.22 -4.40
N GLY A 160 -4.34 20.28 -5.03
CA GLY A 160 -3.01 20.82 -4.71
C GLY A 160 -1.84 19.84 -4.98
N ASP A 161 -0.69 20.11 -4.36
CA ASP A 161 0.58 19.44 -4.72
C ASP A 161 0.72 18.01 -4.17
N ASN A 162 0.03 17.67 -3.07
CA ASN A 162 0.21 16.38 -2.38
C ASN A 162 -1.08 15.77 -1.81
N ASP A 163 -2.24 16.37 -2.05
CA ASP A 163 -3.52 15.80 -1.62
C ASP A 163 -4.29 15.25 -2.82
N PHE A 164 -5.01 14.17 -2.56
CA PHE A 164 -5.71 13.42 -3.58
C PHE A 164 -6.98 12.80 -3.01
N MET A 165 -8.02 12.74 -3.83
CA MET A 165 -9.22 11.97 -3.57
C MET A 165 -9.29 10.81 -4.54
N ILE A 166 -9.79 9.68 -4.07
CA ILE A 166 -9.79 8.44 -4.85
C ILE A 166 -11.16 7.80 -4.84
N PHE A 167 -11.59 7.32 -6.00
CA PHE A 167 -12.85 6.61 -6.19
C PHE A 167 -12.58 5.27 -6.87
N PRO A 168 -12.78 4.14 -6.17
CA PRO A 168 -12.73 2.81 -6.78
C PRO A 168 -13.91 2.56 -7.71
N THR A 169 -13.67 1.90 -8.84
CA THR A 169 -14.71 1.52 -9.82
C THR A 169 -15.85 0.73 -9.18
N ARG A 170 -15.54 -0.13 -8.20
CA ARG A 170 -16.54 -0.99 -7.53
C ARG A 170 -17.61 -0.24 -6.74
N VAL A 171 -17.41 1.05 -6.44
CA VAL A 171 -18.39 1.86 -5.70
C VAL A 171 -19.54 2.29 -6.61
N PHE A 172 -19.35 2.20 -7.92
CA PHE A 172 -20.35 2.56 -8.92
C PHE A 172 -21.14 1.33 -9.35
N SER A 173 -22.42 1.53 -9.71
CA SER A 173 -23.29 0.43 -10.15
C SER A 173 -22.94 -0.07 -11.55
N SER A 174 -22.25 0.74 -12.35
CA SER A 174 -21.80 0.37 -13.69
C SER A 174 -20.55 1.14 -14.10
N GLN A 175 -19.84 0.61 -15.10
CA GLN A 175 -18.72 1.29 -15.73
C GLN A 175 -19.14 2.63 -16.35
N GLU A 176 -20.40 2.75 -16.78
CA GLU A 176 -20.94 4.00 -17.32
C GLU A 176 -21.05 5.07 -16.24
N GLU A 177 -21.52 4.72 -15.03
CA GLU A 177 -21.58 5.67 -13.90
C GLU A 177 -20.18 6.14 -13.49
N PHE A 178 -19.20 5.23 -13.49
CA PHE A 178 -17.79 5.56 -13.30
C PHE A 178 -17.29 6.58 -14.34
N GLN A 179 -17.54 6.33 -15.64
CA GLN A 179 -17.13 7.23 -16.72
C GLN A 179 -17.88 8.56 -16.69
N GLN A 180 -19.14 8.56 -16.25
CA GLN A 180 -19.92 9.78 -16.05
C GLN A 180 -19.32 10.65 -14.95
N LEU A 181 -18.91 10.07 -13.82
CA LEU A 181 -18.25 10.83 -12.76
C LEU A 181 -16.92 11.42 -13.24
N TYR A 182 -16.08 10.60 -13.88
CA TYR A 182 -14.81 11.07 -14.43
C TYR A 182 -15.01 12.25 -15.40
N SER A 183 -15.96 12.10 -16.33
CA SER A 183 -16.31 13.14 -17.29
C SER A 183 -16.88 14.39 -16.62
N PHE A 184 -17.68 14.22 -15.56
CA PHE A 184 -18.22 15.33 -14.78
C PHE A 184 -17.09 16.12 -14.11
N ILE A 185 -16.19 15.46 -13.40
CA ILE A 185 -15.04 16.09 -12.71
C ILE A 185 -14.18 16.83 -13.73
N LYS A 186 -13.83 16.18 -14.84
CA LYS A 186 -13.02 16.79 -15.90
C LYS A 186 -13.66 18.09 -16.43
N LYS A 187 -14.97 18.06 -16.72
CA LYS A 187 -15.72 19.26 -17.15
C LYS A 187 -15.75 20.35 -16.08
N GLN A 188 -15.85 20.00 -14.80
CA GLN A 188 -15.83 21.00 -13.73
C GLN A 188 -14.45 21.65 -13.59
N ILE A 189 -13.36 20.88 -13.71
CA ILE A 189 -12.00 21.43 -13.74
C ILE A 189 -11.89 22.41 -14.92
N GLU A 190 -12.22 21.97 -16.14
CA GLU A 190 -12.14 22.83 -17.34
C GLU A 190 -12.94 24.14 -17.19
N ARG A 191 -14.15 24.09 -16.63
CA ARG A 191 -14.99 25.28 -16.41
C ARG A 191 -14.43 26.29 -15.40
N HIS A 192 -13.63 25.82 -14.44
CA HIS A 192 -13.13 26.65 -13.34
C HIS A 192 -11.61 26.91 -13.45
N THR A 193 -10.96 26.39 -14.49
CA THR A 193 -9.54 26.63 -14.80
C THR A 193 -9.37 27.72 -15.85
N VAL A 194 -10.44 28.13 -16.53
CA VAL A 194 -10.41 29.27 -17.48
C VAL A 194 -10.52 30.58 -16.68
N PRO A 195 -9.57 31.51 -16.83
CA PRO A 195 -9.58 32.82 -16.16
C PRO A 195 -10.74 33.72 -16.60
#